data_AF-A0A0D8HG61-F1
#
_entry.id   AF-A0A0D8HG61-F1
#
_cell.length_a   1.000
_cell.length_b   1.000
_cell.length_c   1.000
_cell.angle_alpha   90.00
_cell.angle_beta   90.00
_cell.angle_gamma   90.00
#
_symmetry.space_group_name_H-M   'P 1'
#
loop_
_entity.id
_entity.type
_entity.pdbx_description
1 polymer ?
#
loop_
_entity_poly.entity_id
_entity_poly.type
_entity_poly.pdbx_seq_one_letter_code
_entity_poly.pdbx_strand_id
1 'polypeptide(L)'
;MNANAVWLELGAIAHNLARFTARIGAITQTVITTPKLRRCYFQIAGHITRSARKVILHLEEHWHYKDKFLEALDRIRKFEIAIT
;
A
#
# COMPACT_ATOMS: atom_id res chain seq x y z
N MET A 1 21.09 18.95 -12.34
CA MET A 1 20.02 18.58 -11.37
C MET A 1 20.59 18.77 -9.98
N ASN A 2 19.95 19.57 -9.11
CA ASN A 2 20.40 19.70 -7.72
C ASN A 2 19.79 18.55 -6.89
N ALA A 3 20.44 18.19 -5.77
CA ALA A 3 19.93 17.13 -4.89
C ALA A 3 18.51 17.43 -4.37
N ASN A 4 18.16 18.71 -4.23
CA ASN A 4 16.86 19.16 -3.72
C ASN A 4 15.70 18.86 -4.70
N ALA A 5 15.91 19.01 -6.01
CA ALA A 5 14.91 18.71 -7.02
C ALA A 5 14.63 17.21 -7.08
N VAL A 6 15.68 16.38 -7.02
CA VAL A 6 15.54 14.92 -6.98
C VAL A 6 14.73 14.48 -5.76
N TRP A 7 15.00 15.08 -4.58
CA TRP A 7 14.24 14.77 -3.37
C TRP A 7 12.75 15.14 -3.50
N LEU A 8 12.45 16.29 -4.10
CA LEU A 8 11.08 16.72 -4.35
C LEU A 8 10.35 15.79 -5.31
N GLU A 9 10.99 15.39 -6.41
CA GLU A 9 10.45 14.46 -7.40
C GLU A 9 10.13 13.09 -6.78
N LEU A 10 11.06 12.53 -6.01
CA LEU A 10 10.84 11.26 -5.31
C LEU A 10 9.68 11.37 -4.30
N GLY A 11 9.59 12.48 -3.57
CA GLY A 11 8.47 12.75 -2.66
C GLY A 11 7.13 12.83 -3.40
N ALA A 12 7.08 13.49 -4.55
CA ALA A 12 5.88 13.61 -5.38
C ALA A 12 5.47 12.24 -5.95
N ILE A 13 6.41 11.44 -6.46
CA ILE A 13 6.15 10.07 -6.94
C ILE A 13 5.59 9.20 -5.81
N ALA A 14 6.22 9.22 -4.63
CA ALA A 14 5.74 8.45 -3.48
C ALA A 14 4.33 8.87 -3.05
N HIS A 15 4.04 10.18 -3.06
CA HIS A 15 2.70 10.71 -2.76
C HIS A 15 1.67 10.23 -3.78
N ASN A 16 1.98 10.34 -5.08
CA ASN A 16 1.08 9.93 -6.16
C ASN A 16 0.82 8.43 -6.14
N LEU A 17 1.84 7.60 -5.93
CA LEU A 17 1.70 6.15 -5.79
C LEU A 17 0.82 5.79 -4.59
N ALA A 18 1.06 6.41 -3.43
CA ALA A 18 0.23 6.18 -2.25
C ALA A 18 -1.24 6.53 -2.52
N ARG A 19 -1.51 7.66 -3.17
CA ARG A 19 -2.88 8.08 -3.51
C ARG A 19 -3.51 7.16 -4.56
N PHE A 20 -2.74 6.77 -5.58
CA PHE A 20 -3.20 5.86 -6.63
C PHE A 20 -3.60 4.50 -6.04
N THR A 21 -2.72 3.87 -5.26
CA THR A 21 -2.99 2.60 -4.57
C THR A 21 -4.24 2.66 -3.69
N ALA A 22 -4.41 3.75 -2.93
CA ALA A 22 -5.59 3.94 -2.09
C ALA A 22 -6.89 4.03 -2.91
N ARG A 23 -6.84 4.65 -4.11
CA ARG A 23 -8.00 4.77 -5.01
C ARG A 23 -8.35 3.45 -5.66
N ILE A 24 -7.39 2.74 -6.25
CA ILE A 24 -7.65 1.45 -6.91
C ILE A 24 -8.08 0.37 -5.90
N GLY A 25 -7.55 0.41 -4.69
CA GLY A 25 -7.97 -0.47 -3.59
C GLY A 25 -9.29 -0.06 -2.93
N ALA A 26 -9.87 1.09 -3.29
CA ALA A 26 -11.07 1.65 -2.68
C ALA A 26 -11.05 1.66 -1.14
N ILE A 27 -9.88 1.92 -0.55
CA ILE A 27 -9.65 1.89 0.91
C ILE A 27 -10.53 2.91 1.64
N THR A 28 -10.92 3.99 0.97
CA THR A 28 -11.77 5.05 1.51
C THR A 28 -12.53 5.77 0.40
N GLN A 29 -13.73 6.25 0.73
CA GLN A 29 -14.54 7.13 -0.14
C GLN A 29 -14.12 8.60 -0.02
N THR A 30 -13.38 8.96 1.03
CA THR A 30 -12.85 10.32 1.30
C THR A 30 -11.33 10.36 1.19
N VAL A 31 -10.74 11.55 1.02
CA VAL A 31 -9.28 11.71 0.94
C VAL A 31 -8.61 11.28 2.26
N ILE A 32 -7.85 10.18 2.22
CA ILE A 32 -6.96 9.77 3.32
C ILE A 32 -5.59 10.45 3.16
N THR A 33 -5.04 10.94 4.27
CA THR A 33 -3.70 11.53 4.27
C THR A 33 -2.62 10.46 4.15
N THR A 34 -1.51 10.77 3.46
CA THR A 34 -0.38 9.84 3.30
C THR A 34 0.15 9.29 4.63
N PRO A 35 0.27 10.07 5.73
CA PRO A 35 0.69 9.54 7.02
C PRO A 35 -0.28 8.51 7.60
N LYS A 36 -1.60 8.74 7.48
CA LYS A 36 -2.61 7.80 7.96
C LYS A 36 -2.55 6.51 7.15
N LEU A 37 -2.45 6.61 5.82
CA LEU A 37 -2.31 5.45 4.95
C LEU A 37 -1.08 4.61 5.32
N ARG A 38 0.05 5.28 5.61
CA ARG A 38 1.29 4.61 6.00
C ARG A 38 1.14 3.86 7.31
N ARG A 39 0.64 4.52 8.35
CA ARG A 39 0.45 3.92 9.69
C ARG A 39 -0.57 2.78 9.66
N CYS A 40 -1.64 2.94 8.89
CA CYS A 40 -2.70 1.95 8.84
C CYS A 40 -2.29 0.75 7.98
N TYR A 41 -1.73 0.96 6.78
CA TYR A 41 -1.69 -0.07 5.73
C TYR A 41 -0.29 -0.41 5.17
N PHE A 42 0.74 0.42 5.39
CA PHE A 42 2.08 0.18 4.80
C PHE A 42 3.16 -0.15 5.83
N GLN A 43 3.07 0.38 7.05
CA GLN A 43 3.99 0.14 8.15
C GLN A 43 3.36 -0.76 9.21
N ILE A 44 2.79 -1.88 8.75
CA ILE A 44 2.22 -2.89 9.64
C ILE A 44 3.37 -3.75 10.14
N ALA A 45 3.46 -3.96 11.47
CA ALA A 45 4.37 -4.92 12.02
C ALA A 45 4.02 -6.32 11.51
N GLY A 46 5.00 -7.02 10.95
CA GLY A 46 4.79 -8.33 10.39
C GLY A 46 6.07 -9.14 10.44
N HIS A 47 5.92 -10.45 10.59
CA HIS A 47 7.02 -11.38 10.55
C HIS A 47 6.96 -12.18 9.25
N ILE A 48 8.02 -12.10 8.46
CA ILE A 48 8.12 -12.87 7.22
C ILE A 48 8.89 -14.15 7.51
N THR A 49 8.26 -15.29 7.28
CA THR A 49 8.94 -16.59 7.29
C THR A 49 9.00 -17.16 5.88
N ARG A 50 10.01 -18.00 5.64
CA ARG A 50 10.17 -18.73 4.39
C ARG A 50 10.23 -20.21 4.70
N SER A 51 9.35 -20.99 4.05
CA SER A 51 9.37 -22.45 4.14
C SER A 51 9.31 -23.05 2.74
N ALA A 52 10.25 -23.94 2.43
CA ALA A 52 10.51 -24.44 1.09
C ALA A 52 10.57 -23.30 0.05
N ARG A 53 9.54 -23.15 -0.80
CA ARG A 53 9.42 -22.11 -1.83
C ARG A 53 8.28 -21.11 -1.55
N LYS A 54 7.70 -21.13 -0.35
CA LYS A 54 6.61 -20.24 0.06
C LYS A 54 7.12 -19.16 1.00
N VAL A 55 6.77 -17.91 0.71
CA VAL A 55 6.93 -16.77 1.61
C VAL A 55 5.60 -16.60 2.35
N ILE A 56 5.65 -16.61 3.68
CA ILE A 56 4.49 -16.44 4.55
C ILE A 56 4.69 -15.15 5.32
N LEU A 57 3.71 -14.25 5.20
CA LEU A 57 3.66 -13.01 5.97
C LEU A 57 2.69 -13.20 7.13
N HIS A 58 3.22 -13.24 8.34
CA HIS A 58 2.44 -13.21 9.58
C HIS A 58 2.18 -11.77 9.94
N LEU A 59 0.92 -11.43 10.12
CA LEU A 59 0.48 -10.10 10.56
C LEU A 59 -0.23 -10.23 11.91
N GLU A 60 -0.29 -9.11 12.64
CA GLU A 60 -1.07 -8.98 13.87
C GLU A 60 -2.52 -9.48 13.68
N GLU A 61 -2.98 -10.32 14.60
CA GLU A 61 -4.30 -10.98 14.51
C GLU A 61 -5.45 -9.96 14.64
N HIS A 62 -5.30 -8.98 15.53
CA HIS A 62 -6.32 -7.99 15.91
C HIS A 62 -6.10 -6.61 15.27
N TRP A 63 -5.49 -6.57 14.09
CA TRP A 63 -5.27 -5.32 13.39
C TRP A 63 -6.58 -4.73 12.85
N HIS A 64 -6.99 -3.58 13.40
CA HIS A 64 -8.27 -2.92 13.10
C HIS A 64 -8.55 -2.62 11.62
N TYR A 65 -7.54 -2.57 10.75
CA TYR A 65 -7.70 -2.25 9.33
C TYR A 65 -7.58 -3.48 8.41
N LYS A 66 -7.52 -4.69 8.98
CA LYS A 66 -7.32 -5.96 8.27
C LYS A 66 -8.32 -6.19 7.16
N ASP A 67 -9.62 -6.09 7.44
CA ASP A 67 -10.65 -6.41 6.45
C ASP A 67 -10.61 -5.47 5.25
N LYS A 68 -10.42 -4.17 5.53
CA LYS A 68 -10.28 -3.16 4.48
C LYS A 68 -9.01 -3.35 3.66
N PHE A 69 -7.92 -3.78 4.28
CA PHE A 69 -6.69 -4.11 3.56
C PHE A 69 -6.87 -5.32 2.65
N LEU A 70 -7.49 -6.39 3.13
CA LEU A 70 -7.73 -7.60 2.34
C LEU A 70 -8.67 -7.32 1.17
N GLU A 71 -9.74 -6.54 1.39
CA GLU A 71 -10.65 -6.08 0.33
C GLU A 71 -9.89 -5.28 -0.73
N ALA A 72 -9.05 -4.34 -0.31
CA ALA A 72 -8.24 -3.52 -1.22
C ALA A 72 -7.23 -4.37 -2.00
N LEU A 73 -6.56 -5.31 -1.34
CA LEU A 73 -5.58 -6.21 -1.97
C LEU A 73 -6.24 -7.13 -3.00
N ASP A 74 -7.42 -7.66 -2.70
CA ASP A 74 -8.20 -8.47 -3.63
C ASP A 74 -8.62 -7.66 -4.87
N ARG A 75 -9.10 -6.42 -4.69
CA ARG A 75 -9.40 -5.50 -5.80
C ARG A 75 -8.18 -5.23 -6.67
N ILE A 76 -7.04 -4.93 -6.05
CA ILE A 76 -5.79 -4.64 -6.77
C ILE A 76 -5.33 -5.87 -7.57
N ARG A 77 -5.45 -7.08 -7.01
CA ARG A 77 -5.07 -8.33 -7.70
C ARG A 77 -5.97 -8.66 -8.89
N LYS A 78 -7.24 -8.25 -8.83
CA LYS A 78 -8.21 -8.40 -9.92
C LYS A 78 -8.11 -7.28 -10.96
N PHE A 79 -7.29 -6.27 -10.73
CA PHE A 79 -7.12 -5.15 -11.64
C PHE A 79 -6.33 -5.62 -12.86
N GLU A 80 -7.03 -5.95 -13.94
CA GLU A 80 -6.41 -6.20 -15.24
C GLU A 80 -6.10 -4.87 -15.91
N ILE A 81 -4.82 -4.61 -16.17
CA ILE A 81 -4.39 -3.44 -16.93
C ILE A 81 -4.51 -3.82 -18.41
N ALA A 82 -5.56 -3.36 -19.08
CA ALA A 82 -5.62 -3.36 -20.53
C ALA A 82 -4.62 -2.31 -21.04
N ILE A 83 -3.39 -2.73 -21.32
CA ILE A 83 -2.42 -1.89 -22.02
C ILE A 83 -2.82 -1.91 -23.49
N THR A 84 -3.46 -0.84 -23.95
CA THR A 84 -3.77 -0.58 -25.37
C THR A 84 -2.59 0.12 -26.03
#